data_AF-A8WNH4-F1
#
_entry.id   AF-A8WNH4-F1
#
_cell.length_a   1.000
_cell.length_b   1.000
_cell.length_c   1.000
_cell.angle_alpha   90.00
_cell.angle_beta   90.00
_cell.angle_gamma   90.00
#
_symmetry.space_group_name_H-M   'P 1'
#
loop_
_entity.id
_entity.type
_entity.pdbx_description
1 polymer ?
#
loop_
_entity_poly.entity_id
_entity_poly.type
_entity_poly.pdbx_seq_one_letter_code
_entity_poly.pdbx_strand_id
1 'polypeptide(L)'
;MAKLPERKFMVENLRIPGDELTGRATEQRVAVAIRDFFKEIGFDLHGLEITIKRYGYMPDESSVHDNRYWATFHVDQPSALEIWEQQRGISRRIKKWNQETLGEDEEESKFVVLKRYQGTRFEAVLTTLQKVLNILRKDTYKTVDGFRMEIVKNEILLYFDKILQETFTIETIYKKYKEAFNEAVLNLRNEDLRESMFEMVEQLDRQIDKLNNNNRKREFFEEADDTLSGACSPPSPKIAHFNTPISQKPKNFNDF
;
A
#
# COMPACT_ATOMS: atom_id res chain seq x y z
N MET A 1 -25.84 0.66 -23.15
CA MET A 1 -25.94 0.26 -21.74
C MET A 1 -24.58 0.52 -21.09
N ALA A 2 -24.54 1.20 -19.94
CA ALA A 2 -23.28 1.45 -19.23
C ALA A 2 -22.75 0.12 -18.66
N LYS A 3 -21.47 -0.17 -18.86
CA LYS A 3 -20.84 -1.40 -18.34
C LYS A 3 -20.83 -1.33 -16.81
N LEU A 4 -21.38 -2.35 -16.14
CA LEU A 4 -21.39 -2.43 -14.69
C LEU A 4 -19.93 -2.42 -14.14
N PRO A 5 -19.68 -1.84 -12.95
CA PRO A 5 -18.35 -1.77 -12.37
C PRO A 5 -17.77 -3.16 -12.09
N GLU A 6 -16.71 -3.52 -12.83
CA GLU A 6 -15.94 -4.75 -12.62
C GLU A 6 -15.05 -4.63 -11.37
N ARG A 7 -14.90 -5.74 -10.63
CA ARG A 7 -13.93 -5.83 -9.52
C ARG A 7 -12.72 -6.64 -9.94
N LYS A 8 -11.55 -6.20 -9.46
CA LYS A 8 -10.25 -6.79 -9.82
C LYS A 8 -9.78 -7.77 -8.76
N PHE A 9 -9.38 -8.95 -9.19
CA PHE A 9 -8.83 -10.01 -8.35
C PHE A 9 -7.50 -10.50 -8.92
N MET A 10 -6.71 -11.12 -8.05
CA MET A 10 -5.47 -11.79 -8.41
C MET A 10 -5.44 -13.15 -7.74
N VAL A 11 -5.04 -14.16 -8.51
CA VAL A 11 -4.68 -15.48 -8.01
C VAL A 11 -3.18 -15.71 -8.25
N GLU A 12 -2.50 -16.28 -7.27
CA GLU A 12 -1.08 -16.68 -7.32
C GLU A 12 -0.96 -18.19 -7.11
N ASN A 13 0.15 -18.76 -7.60
CA ASN A 13 0.48 -20.19 -7.50
C ASN A 13 -0.56 -21.14 -8.14
N LEU A 14 -1.38 -20.65 -9.08
CA LEU A 14 -2.40 -21.44 -9.74
C LEU A 14 -1.76 -22.53 -10.60
N ARG A 15 -2.14 -23.79 -10.37
CA ARG A 15 -1.77 -24.91 -11.24
C ARG A 15 -2.79 -25.03 -12.38
N ILE A 16 -2.29 -25.17 -13.60
CA ILE A 16 -3.15 -25.35 -14.78
C ILE A 16 -3.02 -26.81 -15.24
N PRO A 17 -4.11 -27.62 -15.16
CA PRO A 17 -4.05 -29.02 -15.58
C PRO A 17 -3.60 -29.20 -17.03
N GLY A 18 -2.79 -30.23 -17.29
CA GLY A 18 -2.34 -30.62 -18.64
C GLY A 18 -1.21 -29.76 -19.24
N ASP A 19 -0.54 -28.91 -18.46
CA ASP A 19 0.52 -28.03 -18.95
C ASP A 19 1.88 -28.72 -19.17
N GLU A 20 1.98 -30.00 -18.83
CA GLU A 20 3.21 -30.80 -18.98
C GLU A 20 3.53 -31.16 -20.44
N LEU A 21 2.57 -31.00 -21.37
CA LEU A 21 2.69 -31.58 -22.72
C LEU A 21 2.90 -30.57 -23.85
N THR A 22 2.54 -29.29 -23.71
CA THR A 22 2.65 -28.32 -24.82
C THR A 22 2.67 -26.85 -24.36
N GLY A 23 3.84 -26.23 -24.38
CA GLY A 23 3.99 -24.76 -24.34
C GLY A 23 3.39 -24.05 -23.12
N ARG A 24 3.50 -22.72 -23.08
CA ARG A 24 2.91 -21.90 -22.01
C ARG A 24 1.37 -21.93 -22.09
N ALA A 25 0.70 -21.89 -20.95
CA ALA A 25 -0.77 -21.88 -20.88
C ALA A 25 -1.39 -20.69 -21.64
N THR A 26 -2.50 -20.94 -22.33
CA THR A 26 -3.28 -19.90 -23.00
C THR A 26 -4.18 -19.16 -22.01
N GLU A 27 -4.58 -17.93 -22.36
CA GLU A 27 -5.53 -17.13 -21.57
C GLU A 27 -6.83 -17.91 -21.25
N GLN A 28 -7.33 -18.67 -22.22
CA GLN A 28 -8.54 -19.50 -22.04
C GLN A 28 -8.32 -20.59 -20.99
N ARG A 29 -7.16 -21.27 -21.02
CA ARG A 29 -6.82 -22.30 -20.02
C ARG A 29 -6.66 -21.69 -18.63
N VAL A 30 -6.06 -20.51 -18.52
CA VAL A 30 -5.98 -19.75 -17.27
C VAL A 30 -7.38 -19.42 -16.75
N ALA A 31 -8.27 -18.89 -17.61
CA ALA A 31 -9.64 -18.57 -17.22
C ALA A 31 -10.42 -19.81 -16.75
N VAL A 32 -10.27 -20.95 -17.44
CA VAL A 32 -10.89 -22.22 -17.02
C VAL A 32 -10.36 -22.67 -15.66
N ALA A 33 -9.03 -22.67 -15.46
CA ALA A 33 -8.43 -23.04 -14.19
C ALA A 33 -8.90 -22.17 -13.02
N ILE A 34 -9.11 -20.86 -13.25
CA ILE A 34 -9.68 -19.95 -12.23
C ILE A 34 -11.14 -20.31 -11.93
N ARG A 35 -11.96 -20.60 -12.95
CA ARG A 35 -13.36 -21.03 -12.74
C ARG A 35 -13.42 -22.33 -11.94
N ASP A 36 -12.57 -23.29 -12.26
CA ASP A 36 -12.52 -24.56 -11.56
C ASP A 36 -12.04 -24.37 -10.13
N PHE A 37 -11.01 -23.55 -9.90
CA PHE A 37 -10.61 -23.13 -8.55
C PHE A 37 -11.76 -22.54 -7.74
N PHE A 38 -12.56 -21.63 -8.32
CA PHE A 38 -13.73 -21.07 -7.65
C PHE A 38 -14.80 -22.12 -7.28
N LYS A 39 -15.01 -23.13 -8.13
CA LYS A 39 -15.93 -24.24 -7.85
C LYS A 39 -15.40 -25.13 -6.73
N GLU A 40 -14.12 -25.51 -6.78
CA GLU A 40 -13.49 -26.43 -5.82
C GLU A 40 -13.48 -25.85 -4.39
N ILE A 41 -13.22 -24.55 -4.26
CA ILE A 41 -13.29 -23.87 -2.94
C ILE A 41 -14.73 -23.60 -2.48
N GLY A 42 -15.72 -23.94 -3.32
CA GLY A 42 -17.14 -23.89 -3.01
C GLY A 42 -17.75 -22.50 -3.08
N PHE A 43 -17.32 -21.66 -4.03
CA PHE A 43 -18.12 -20.50 -4.40
C PHE A 43 -19.24 -20.92 -5.35
N ASP A 44 -20.45 -20.47 -5.06
CA ASP A 44 -21.59 -20.60 -5.96
C ASP A 44 -21.70 -19.35 -6.82
N LEU A 45 -20.96 -19.32 -7.94
CA LEU A 45 -20.92 -18.18 -8.89
C LEU A 45 -21.63 -18.57 -10.19
N HIS A 46 -22.94 -18.32 -10.25
CA HIS A 46 -23.73 -18.63 -11.43
C HIS A 46 -23.38 -17.70 -12.60
N GLY A 47 -22.94 -18.29 -13.71
CA GLY A 47 -22.62 -17.52 -14.91
C GLY A 47 -21.32 -16.71 -14.82
N LEU A 48 -20.36 -17.14 -13.99
CA LEU A 48 -19.08 -16.46 -13.76
C LEU A 48 -18.36 -16.04 -15.06
N GLU A 49 -18.38 -14.74 -15.33
CA GLU A 49 -17.65 -14.12 -16.45
C GLU A 49 -16.29 -13.61 -15.97
N ILE A 50 -15.23 -14.31 -16.39
CA ILE A 50 -13.85 -13.92 -16.10
C ILE A 50 -13.23 -13.29 -17.33
N THR A 51 -12.75 -12.06 -17.19
CA THR A 51 -11.87 -11.42 -18.18
C THR A 51 -10.45 -11.37 -17.63
N ILE A 52 -9.53 -12.13 -18.21
CA ILE A 52 -8.11 -12.07 -17.83
C ILE A 52 -7.54 -10.72 -18.28
N LYS A 53 -6.74 -10.10 -17.42
CA LYS A 53 -6.02 -8.85 -17.76
C LYS A 53 -4.55 -9.09 -18.01
N ARG A 54 -3.92 -9.81 -17.08
CA ARG A 54 -2.52 -10.21 -17.17
C ARG A 54 -2.35 -11.54 -16.49
N TYR A 55 -1.48 -12.37 -17.01
CA TYR A 55 -1.07 -13.60 -16.37
C TYR A 55 0.40 -13.85 -16.69
N GLY A 56 1.06 -14.63 -15.85
CA GLY A 56 2.47 -14.94 -16.01
C GLY A 56 2.84 -16.23 -15.32
N TYR A 57 3.96 -16.76 -15.77
CA TYR A 57 4.52 -18.03 -15.31
C TYR A 57 5.40 -17.81 -14.06
N MET A 58 5.29 -18.72 -13.08
CA MET A 58 6.01 -18.71 -11.80
C MET A 58 6.71 -20.05 -11.57
N PRO A 59 7.87 -20.28 -12.20
CA PRO A 59 8.62 -21.52 -11.99
C PRO A 59 9.02 -21.67 -10.52
N ASP A 60 9.09 -22.90 -10.05
CA ASP A 60 9.62 -23.33 -8.77
C ASP A 60 10.70 -24.38 -8.98
N GLU A 61 11.97 -23.96 -8.95
CA GLU A 61 13.11 -24.86 -9.12
C GLU A 61 13.16 -25.99 -8.06
N SER A 62 12.43 -25.85 -6.95
CA SER A 62 12.32 -26.85 -5.88
C SER A 62 11.16 -27.86 -6.06
N SER A 63 10.29 -27.65 -7.05
CA SER A 63 9.10 -28.48 -7.29
C SER A 63 9.28 -29.33 -8.55
N VAL A 64 8.97 -30.63 -8.46
CA VAL A 64 8.89 -31.52 -9.63
C VAL A 64 7.73 -31.11 -10.56
N HIS A 65 6.77 -30.35 -10.03
CA HIS A 65 5.66 -29.75 -10.78
C HIS A 65 5.90 -28.24 -10.91
N ASP A 66 6.61 -27.87 -11.97
CA ASP A 66 7.18 -26.53 -12.16
C ASP A 66 6.15 -25.49 -12.69
N ASN A 67 4.94 -25.95 -13.03
CA ASN A 67 3.99 -25.17 -13.84
C ASN A 67 2.97 -24.37 -13.01
N ARG A 68 3.42 -23.34 -12.28
CA ARG A 68 2.53 -22.41 -11.57
C ARG A 68 2.36 -21.09 -12.32
N TYR A 69 1.19 -20.48 -12.15
CA TYR A 69 0.84 -19.22 -12.79
C TYR A 69 0.30 -18.21 -11.78
N TRP A 70 0.52 -16.93 -12.05
CA TRP A 70 -0.28 -15.85 -11.49
C TRP A 70 -1.22 -15.31 -12.56
N ALA A 71 -2.39 -14.84 -12.14
CA ALA A 71 -3.32 -14.16 -13.03
C ALA A 71 -4.05 -13.05 -12.30
N THR A 72 -4.15 -11.89 -12.96
CA THR A 72 -5.04 -10.80 -12.61
C THR A 72 -6.23 -10.83 -13.55
N PHE A 73 -7.42 -10.71 -12.99
CA PHE A 73 -8.65 -10.85 -13.74
C PHE A 73 -9.75 -9.96 -13.18
N HIS A 74 -10.72 -9.70 -14.03
CA HIS A 74 -11.94 -8.98 -13.69
C HIS A 74 -13.09 -9.97 -13.67
N VAL A 75 -14.00 -9.77 -12.73
CA VAL A 75 -15.29 -10.45 -12.66
C VAL A 75 -16.41 -9.42 -12.76
N ASP A 76 -17.54 -9.86 -13.28
CA ASP A 76 -18.78 -9.08 -13.30
C ASP A 76 -19.23 -8.70 -11.88
N GLN A 77 -20.06 -7.66 -11.79
CA GLN A 77 -20.48 -7.11 -10.50
C GLN A 77 -21.26 -8.12 -9.62
N PRO A 78 -22.23 -8.89 -10.14
CA PRO A 78 -22.89 -9.95 -9.39
C PRO A 78 -21.89 -10.95 -8.76
N SER A 79 -21.02 -11.54 -9.58
CA SER A 79 -19.99 -12.48 -9.09
C SER A 79 -19.08 -11.83 -8.05
N ALA A 80 -18.72 -10.55 -8.22
CA ALA A 80 -17.90 -9.84 -7.25
C ALA A 80 -18.58 -9.66 -5.88
N LEU A 81 -19.90 -9.42 -5.88
CA LEU A 81 -20.69 -9.29 -4.66
C LEU A 81 -20.81 -10.64 -3.96
N GLU A 82 -21.12 -11.70 -4.69
CA GLU A 82 -21.15 -13.06 -4.14
C GLU A 82 -19.79 -13.44 -3.53
N ILE A 83 -18.68 -13.10 -4.21
CA ILE A 83 -17.35 -13.33 -3.67
C ILE A 83 -17.15 -12.60 -2.32
N TRP A 84 -17.66 -11.38 -2.22
CA TRP A 84 -17.55 -10.55 -1.02
C TRP A 84 -18.47 -11.00 0.12
N GLU A 85 -19.70 -11.44 -0.18
CA GLU A 85 -20.62 -11.97 0.83
C GLU A 85 -20.11 -13.29 1.40
N GLN A 86 -19.53 -14.13 0.55
CA GLN A 86 -19.03 -15.45 0.93
C GLN A 86 -17.64 -15.37 1.60
N GLN A 87 -16.95 -14.22 1.59
CA GLN A 87 -15.55 -14.06 2.04
C GLN A 87 -15.25 -14.65 3.43
N ARG A 88 -16.25 -14.68 4.33
CA ARG A 88 -16.11 -15.28 5.66
C ARG A 88 -15.96 -16.81 5.55
N GLY A 89 -14.74 -17.29 5.81
CA GLY A 89 -14.42 -18.73 5.82
C GLY A 89 -13.65 -19.21 4.59
N ILE A 90 -13.52 -18.37 3.56
CA ILE A 90 -12.84 -18.73 2.31
C ILE A 90 -11.35 -18.93 2.53
N SER A 91 -10.69 -18.09 3.32
CA SER A 91 -9.28 -18.32 3.65
C SER A 91 -9.04 -19.68 4.30
N ARG A 92 -9.99 -20.18 5.11
CA ARG A 92 -9.89 -21.52 5.70
C ARG A 92 -10.12 -22.61 4.65
N ARG A 93 -11.09 -22.43 3.74
CA ARG A 93 -11.36 -23.37 2.64
C ARG A 93 -10.20 -23.44 1.66
N ILE A 94 -9.65 -22.30 1.25
CA ILE A 94 -8.44 -22.22 0.42
C ILE A 94 -7.28 -22.90 1.15
N LYS A 95 -7.06 -22.63 2.44
CA LYS A 95 -5.99 -23.31 3.21
C LYS A 95 -6.19 -24.82 3.25
N LYS A 96 -7.41 -25.29 3.52
CA LYS A 96 -7.76 -26.71 3.53
C LYS A 96 -7.55 -27.35 2.15
N TRP A 97 -8.05 -26.73 1.09
CA TRP A 97 -7.87 -27.19 -0.29
C TRP A 97 -6.39 -27.24 -0.69
N ASN A 98 -5.60 -26.22 -0.30
CA ASN A 98 -4.15 -26.22 -0.53
C ASN A 98 -3.48 -27.40 0.18
N GLN A 99 -3.82 -27.68 1.44
CA GLN A 99 -3.29 -28.84 2.17
C GLN A 99 -3.69 -30.17 1.51
N GLU A 100 -4.94 -30.28 1.03
CA GLU A 100 -5.43 -31.48 0.33
C GLU A 100 -4.77 -31.66 -1.05
N THR A 101 -4.48 -30.57 -1.76
CA THR A 101 -3.97 -30.59 -3.14
C THR A 101 -2.44 -30.63 -3.22
N LEU A 102 -1.76 -29.98 -2.28
CA LEU A 102 -0.30 -29.82 -2.27
C LEU A 102 0.38 -30.70 -1.22
N GLY A 103 -0.35 -31.15 -0.20
CA GLY A 103 0.20 -31.87 0.96
C GLY A 103 0.34 -30.96 2.19
N GLU A 104 0.28 -31.56 3.38
CA GLU A 104 0.37 -30.83 4.65
C GLU A 104 1.78 -30.26 4.92
N ASP A 105 2.81 -30.91 4.39
CA ASP A 105 4.23 -30.55 4.61
C ASP A 105 4.74 -29.47 3.64
N GLU A 106 3.89 -29.03 2.70
CA GLU A 106 4.31 -28.12 1.65
C GLU A 106 4.39 -26.67 2.17
N GLU A 107 5.41 -25.93 1.74
CA GLU A 107 5.62 -24.56 2.20
C GLU A 107 4.42 -23.66 1.89
N GLU A 108 3.96 -22.86 2.87
CA GLU A 108 2.83 -21.94 2.68
C GLU A 108 3.08 -20.92 1.55
N SER A 109 4.35 -20.66 1.21
CA SER A 109 4.77 -19.84 0.06
C SER A 109 4.27 -20.37 -1.29
N LYS A 110 4.01 -21.69 -1.39
CA LYS A 110 3.57 -22.39 -2.59
C LYS A 110 2.04 -22.50 -2.71
N PHE A 111 1.31 -22.09 -1.67
CA PHE A 111 -0.15 -22.21 -1.61
C PHE A 111 -0.81 -21.26 -2.62
N VAL A 112 -1.94 -21.70 -3.19
CA VAL A 112 -2.78 -20.81 -4.01
C VAL A 112 -3.34 -19.71 -3.13
N VAL A 113 -3.18 -18.47 -3.58
CA VAL A 113 -3.65 -17.28 -2.86
C VAL A 113 -4.62 -16.51 -3.75
N LEU A 114 -5.84 -16.28 -3.25
CA LEU A 114 -6.80 -15.37 -3.86
C LEU A 114 -6.82 -14.05 -3.09
N LYS A 115 -6.55 -12.94 -3.78
CA LYS A 115 -6.58 -11.60 -3.19
C LYS A 115 -7.31 -10.60 -4.08
N ARG A 116 -7.87 -9.55 -3.46
CA ARG A 116 -8.38 -8.40 -4.19
C ARG A 116 -7.20 -7.66 -4.82
N TYR A 117 -7.23 -7.51 -6.14
CA TYR A 117 -6.16 -6.82 -6.85
C TYR A 117 -6.39 -5.31 -6.74
N GLN A 118 -5.47 -4.62 -6.08
CA GLN A 118 -5.56 -3.17 -5.85
C GLN A 118 -4.98 -2.35 -7.02
N GLY A 119 -4.45 -3.03 -8.04
CA GLY A 119 -3.90 -2.44 -9.25
C GLY A 119 -2.38 -2.35 -9.25
N THR A 120 -1.83 -2.16 -10.43
CA THR A 120 -0.39 -2.13 -10.70
C THR A 120 0.33 -1.09 -9.85
N ARG A 121 -0.28 0.09 -9.67
CA ARG A 121 0.29 1.15 -8.81
C ARG A 121 0.45 0.69 -7.35
N PHE A 122 -0.52 -0.03 -6.81
CA PHE A 122 -0.43 -0.54 -5.43
C PHE A 122 0.68 -1.59 -5.29
N GLU A 123 0.78 -2.51 -6.26
CA GLU A 123 1.84 -3.53 -6.31
C GLU A 123 3.22 -2.89 -6.43
N ALA A 124 3.35 -1.86 -7.26
CA ALA A 124 4.57 -1.12 -7.47
C ALA A 124 5.01 -0.41 -6.16
N VAL A 125 4.06 0.21 -5.46
CA VAL A 125 4.30 0.81 -4.13
C VAL A 125 4.77 -0.24 -3.15
N LEU A 126 4.04 -1.35 -2.98
CA LEU A 126 4.38 -2.39 -2.02
C LEU A 126 5.79 -2.96 -2.27
N THR A 127 6.10 -3.26 -3.53
CA THR A 127 7.42 -3.81 -3.93
C THR A 127 8.53 -2.79 -3.70
N THR A 128 8.27 -1.51 -3.97
CA THR A 128 9.21 -0.43 -3.68
C THR A 128 9.46 -0.31 -2.19
N LEU A 129 8.40 -0.32 -1.36
CA LEU A 129 8.51 -0.28 0.10
C LEU A 129 9.30 -1.47 0.65
N GLN A 130 9.12 -2.68 0.12
CA GLN A 130 9.91 -3.85 0.51
C GLN A 130 11.40 -3.66 0.23
N LYS A 131 11.75 -3.07 -0.91
CA LYS A 131 13.14 -2.76 -1.25
C LYS A 131 13.72 -1.66 -0.37
N VAL A 132 12.97 -0.57 -0.17
CA VAL A 132 13.37 0.51 0.74
C VAL A 132 13.57 -0.02 2.16
N LEU A 133 12.64 -0.83 2.66
CA LEU A 133 12.75 -1.48 3.97
C LEU A 133 14.06 -2.27 4.10
N ASN A 134 14.43 -3.02 3.06
CA ASN A 134 15.67 -3.80 3.06
C ASN A 134 16.91 -2.91 3.06
N ILE A 135 16.90 -1.78 2.34
CA ILE A 135 18.00 -0.79 2.35
C ILE A 135 18.09 -0.16 3.76
N LEU A 136 16.98 0.36 4.29
CA LEU A 136 16.93 0.99 5.60
C LEU A 136 17.38 0.06 6.72
N ARG A 137 16.98 -1.22 6.71
CA ARG A 137 17.43 -2.21 7.71
C ARG A 137 18.92 -2.52 7.64
N LYS A 138 19.55 -2.39 6.47
CA LYS A 138 20.99 -2.64 6.29
C LYS A 138 21.81 -1.41 6.66
N ASP A 139 21.36 -0.24 6.24
CA ASP A 139 22.18 0.96 6.21
C ASP A 139 21.87 1.94 7.36
N THR A 140 20.61 1.97 7.83
CA THR A 140 20.13 2.98 8.79
C THR A 140 19.71 2.39 10.13
N TYR A 141 18.84 1.38 10.13
CA TYR A 141 18.22 0.78 11.31
C TYR A 141 18.58 -0.71 11.41
N LYS A 142 19.84 -0.99 11.74
CA LYS A 142 20.33 -2.36 11.86
C LYS A 142 19.53 -3.09 12.94
N THR A 143 19.12 -4.32 12.64
CA THR A 143 18.20 -5.14 13.46
C THR A 143 18.74 -5.46 14.86
N VAL A 144 20.02 -5.15 15.12
CA VAL A 144 20.71 -5.38 16.40
C VAL A 144 20.34 -4.31 17.45
N ASP A 145 19.90 -3.12 17.03
CA ASP A 145 19.75 -1.95 17.92
C ASP A 145 18.34 -1.79 18.51
N GLY A 146 17.58 -2.88 18.73
CA GLY A 146 16.22 -2.84 19.27
C GLY A 146 15.17 -2.27 18.31
N PHE A 147 15.58 -1.84 17.11
CA PHE A 147 14.67 -1.38 16.06
C PHE A 147 14.09 -2.55 15.25
N ARG A 148 12.78 -2.50 15.06
CA ARG A 148 12.04 -3.43 14.18
C ARG A 148 11.22 -2.62 13.19
N MET A 149 11.36 -2.93 11.92
CA MET A 149 10.54 -2.32 10.87
C MET A 149 9.62 -3.36 10.24
N GLU A 150 8.39 -3.01 9.88
CA GLU A 150 7.47 -3.89 9.15
C GLU A 150 6.63 -3.11 8.16
N ILE A 151 6.12 -3.77 7.12
CA ILE A 151 5.21 -3.15 6.14
C ILE A 151 3.79 -3.52 6.49
N VAL A 152 2.94 -2.50 6.62
CA VAL A 152 1.50 -2.67 6.81
C VAL A 152 0.79 -1.85 5.73
N LYS A 153 0.04 -2.55 4.86
CA LYS A 153 -0.62 -1.97 3.69
C LYS A 153 0.38 -1.26 2.75
N ASN A 154 0.47 0.06 2.82
CA ASN A 154 1.29 0.92 1.95
C ASN A 154 2.23 1.83 2.77
N GLU A 155 2.57 1.41 4.00
CA GLU A 155 3.41 2.16 4.92
C GLU A 155 4.44 1.23 5.57
N ILE A 156 5.59 1.80 5.93
CA ILE A 156 6.58 1.13 6.78
C ILE A 156 6.43 1.66 8.20
N LEU A 157 6.24 0.77 9.16
CA LEU A 157 6.18 1.08 10.59
C LEU A 157 7.54 0.79 11.22
N LEU A 158 8.11 1.76 11.92
CA LEU A 158 9.33 1.65 12.71
C LEU A 158 8.98 1.57 14.19
N TYR A 159 9.40 0.49 14.81
CA TYR A 159 9.29 0.24 16.24
C TYR A 159 10.67 0.30 16.88
N PHE A 160 10.72 0.79 18.11
CA PHE A 160 11.82 0.54 19.03
C PHE A 160 11.27 -0.27 20.20
N ASP A 161 11.85 -1.44 20.44
CA ASP A 161 11.26 -2.50 21.26
C ASP A 161 9.83 -2.85 20.82
N LYS A 162 8.82 -2.43 21.61
CA LYS A 162 7.39 -2.68 21.36
C LYS A 162 6.60 -1.40 21.07
N ILE A 163 7.27 -0.25 21.01
CA ILE A 163 6.63 1.06 20.87
C ILE A 163 6.81 1.53 19.43
N LEU A 164 5.70 1.88 18.78
CA LEU A 164 5.73 2.50 17.46
C LEU A 164 6.37 3.89 17.58
N GLN A 165 7.47 4.09 16.88
CA GLN A 165 8.23 5.34 16.87
C GLN A 165 7.80 6.22 15.70
N GLU A 166 7.77 5.64 14.50
CA GLU A 166 7.50 6.40 13.28
C GLU A 166 6.77 5.55 12.23
N THR A 167 5.94 6.21 11.45
CA THR A 167 5.29 5.64 10.26
C THR A 167 5.82 6.36 9.04
N PHE A 168 6.40 5.58 8.13
CA PHE A 168 6.92 6.08 6.86
C PHE A 168 5.91 5.78 5.73
N THR A 169 5.21 6.81 5.27
CA THR A 169 4.45 6.79 4.02
C THR A 169 5.38 6.94 2.82
N ILE A 170 4.89 6.67 1.62
CA ILE A 170 5.68 6.83 0.40
C ILE A 170 6.20 8.26 0.20
N GLU A 171 5.39 9.27 0.55
CA GLU A 171 5.79 10.68 0.48
C GLU A 171 6.90 11.00 1.47
N THR A 172 6.80 10.47 2.69
CA THR A 172 7.84 10.71 3.72
C THR A 172 9.14 10.01 3.38
N ILE A 173 9.06 8.80 2.81
CA ILE A 173 10.23 8.05 2.31
C ILE A 173 10.86 8.82 1.17
N TYR A 174 10.06 9.28 0.20
CA TYR A 174 10.56 10.05 -0.93
C TYR A 174 11.27 11.34 -0.49
N LYS A 175 10.75 12.00 0.54
CA LYS A 175 11.33 13.24 1.08
C LYS A 175 12.58 13.01 1.94
N LYS A 176 12.55 12.04 2.87
CA LYS A 176 13.62 11.81 3.85
C LYS A 176 14.72 10.86 3.35
N TYR A 177 14.35 9.91 2.49
CA TYR A 177 15.20 8.80 2.03
C TYR A 177 15.15 8.70 0.50
N LYS A 178 15.26 9.85 -0.20
CA LYS A 178 15.11 9.95 -1.67
C LYS A 178 16.04 9.01 -2.43
N GLU A 179 17.29 8.88 -2.00
CA GLU A 179 18.28 8.01 -2.64
C GLU A 179 17.87 6.53 -2.56
N ALA A 180 17.57 6.05 -1.35
CA ALA A 180 17.09 4.68 -1.15
C ALA A 180 15.79 4.39 -1.91
N PHE A 181 14.89 5.39 -2.00
CA PHE A 181 13.67 5.28 -2.79
C PHE A 181 13.96 5.15 -4.29
N ASN A 182 14.78 6.03 -4.84
CA ASN A 182 15.11 6.02 -6.26
C ASN A 182 15.87 4.74 -6.64
N GLU A 183 16.78 4.28 -5.80
CA GLU A 183 17.46 3.00 -5.96
C GLU A 183 16.46 1.84 -5.96
N ALA A 184 15.51 1.83 -5.02
CA ALA A 184 14.47 0.81 -4.95
C ALA A 184 13.62 0.76 -6.23
N VAL A 185 13.23 1.93 -6.77
CA VAL A 185 12.48 2.05 -8.03
C VAL A 185 13.27 1.53 -9.23
N LEU A 186 14.53 1.97 -9.38
CA LEU A 186 15.40 1.54 -10.48
C LEU A 186 15.61 0.02 -10.49
N ASN A 187 15.68 -0.58 -9.30
CA ASN A 187 15.85 -2.02 -9.15
C ASN A 187 14.56 -2.85 -9.33
N LEU A 188 13.41 -2.25 -9.64
CA LEU A 188 12.18 -3.02 -9.92
C LEU A 188 12.37 -3.85 -11.21
N ARG A 189 12.12 -5.16 -11.15
CA ARG A 189 12.32 -6.07 -12.29
C ARG A 189 11.24 -5.95 -13.36
N ASN A 190 10.03 -5.56 -12.98
CA ASN A 190 8.87 -5.45 -13.86
C ASN A 190 8.75 -4.03 -14.40
N GLU A 191 8.78 -3.87 -15.73
CA GLU A 191 8.75 -2.56 -16.39
C GLU A 191 7.48 -1.78 -16.07
N ASP A 192 6.30 -2.43 -16.07
CA ASP A 192 5.02 -1.77 -15.78
C ASP A 192 4.98 -1.24 -14.33
N LEU A 193 5.63 -1.94 -13.40
CA LEU A 193 5.75 -1.45 -12.02
C LEU A 193 6.68 -0.23 -11.97
N ARG A 194 7.79 -0.28 -12.72
CA ARG A 194 8.76 0.80 -12.77
C ARG A 194 8.16 2.07 -13.39
N GLU A 195 7.47 1.95 -14.51
CA GLU A 195 6.74 3.05 -15.16
C GLU A 195 5.72 3.67 -14.22
N SER A 196 4.91 2.85 -13.54
CA SER A 196 3.93 3.35 -12.56
C SER A 196 4.59 4.11 -11.39
N MET A 197 5.80 3.72 -10.98
CA MET A 197 6.56 4.45 -9.96
C MET A 197 7.19 5.73 -10.51
N PHE A 198 7.66 5.76 -11.76
CA PHE A 198 8.16 7.00 -12.37
C PHE A 198 7.08 8.07 -12.49
N GLU A 199 5.87 7.70 -12.92
CA GLU A 199 4.73 8.62 -12.91
C GLU A 199 4.45 9.17 -11.49
N MET A 200 4.59 8.33 -10.47
CA MET A 200 4.43 8.73 -9.08
C MET A 200 5.55 9.68 -8.62
N VAL A 201 6.80 9.39 -8.97
CA VAL A 201 7.96 10.24 -8.68
C VAL A 201 7.76 11.62 -9.28
N GLU A 202 7.36 11.72 -10.55
CA GLU A 202 7.05 12.99 -11.18
C GLU A 202 5.95 13.77 -10.45
N GLN A 203 4.89 13.07 -10.00
CA GLN A 203 3.82 13.68 -9.22
C GLN A 203 4.35 14.22 -7.88
N LEU A 204 5.22 13.48 -7.20
CA LEU A 204 5.82 13.86 -5.93
C LEU A 204 6.78 15.05 -6.07
N ASP A 205 7.63 15.06 -7.10
CA ASP A 205 8.51 16.20 -7.39
C ASP A 205 7.70 17.46 -7.67
N ARG A 206 6.68 17.38 -8.52
CA ARG A 206 5.78 18.53 -8.79
C ARG A 206 5.08 19.04 -7.53
N GLN A 207 4.74 18.17 -6.58
CA GLN A 207 4.15 18.57 -5.30
C GLN A 207 5.17 19.29 -4.41
N ILE A 208 6.40 18.80 -4.34
CA ILE A 208 7.48 19.43 -3.58
C ILE A 208 7.82 20.81 -4.14
N ASP A 209 7.95 20.94 -5.46
CA ASP A 209 8.24 22.21 -6.14
C ASP A 209 7.14 23.25 -5.91
N LYS A 210 5.87 22.83 -5.95
CA LYS A 210 4.73 23.70 -5.63
C LYS A 210 4.77 24.19 -4.19
N LEU A 211 5.11 23.30 -3.23
CA LEU A 211 5.22 23.66 -1.82
C LEU A 211 6.35 24.70 -1.61
N ASN A 212 7.51 24.44 -2.21
CA ASN A 212 8.68 25.33 -2.11
C ASN A 212 8.41 26.70 -2.74
N ASN A 213 7.74 26.75 -3.90
CA ASN A 213 7.38 28.01 -4.55
C ASN A 213 6.34 28.81 -3.76
N ASN A 214 5.40 28.15 -3.07
CA ASN A 214 4.46 28.83 -2.19
C ASN A 214 5.13 29.38 -0.93
N ASN A 215 6.11 28.66 -0.37
CA ASN A 215 6.88 29.13 0.77
C ASN A 215 7.76 30.32 0.40
N ARG A 216 8.46 30.26 -0.75
CA ARG A 216 9.21 31.41 -1.29
C ARG A 216 8.32 32.61 -1.53
N LYS A 217 7.13 32.43 -2.11
CA LYS A 217 6.19 33.54 -2.28
C LYS A 217 5.81 34.19 -0.96
N ARG A 218 5.63 33.43 0.13
CA ARG A 218 5.36 34.00 1.46
C ARG A 218 6.55 34.79 2.01
N GLU A 219 7.77 34.28 1.85
CA GLU A 219 8.99 35.00 2.25
C GLU A 219 9.15 36.32 1.46
N PHE A 220 8.87 36.32 0.16
CA PHE A 220 8.90 37.54 -0.67
C PHE A 220 7.79 38.57 -0.35
N PHE A 221 6.71 38.18 0.33
CA PHE A 221 5.69 39.11 0.81
C PHE A 221 6.00 39.68 2.21
N GLU A 222 6.88 39.04 2.99
CA GLU A 222 7.32 39.55 4.31
C GLU A 222 8.56 40.46 4.22
N GLU A 223 9.39 40.34 3.18
CA GLU A 223 10.58 41.20 2.98
C GLU A 223 10.36 42.42 2.05
N ALA A 224 9.15 42.63 1.54
CA ALA A 224 8.85 43.71 0.60
C ALA A 224 7.86 44.74 1.15
N ASP A 225 8.16 45.33 2.32
CA ASP A 225 7.61 46.65 2.68
C ASP A 225 8.49 47.38 3.70
N ASP A 226 9.64 47.89 3.27
CA ASP A 226 10.48 48.79 4.09
C ASP A 226 10.94 50.03 3.31
N THR A 227 10.09 50.51 2.38
CA THR A 227 10.20 51.87 1.84
C THR A 227 8.82 52.47 1.55
N LEU A 228 8.12 52.92 2.59
CA LEU A 228 7.16 54.02 2.46
C LEU A 228 7.36 55.06 3.57
N SER A 229 7.83 56.21 3.08
CA SER A 229 8.04 57.51 3.71
C SER A 229 6.90 57.97 4.66
N GLY A 230 7.33 58.43 5.85
CA GLY A 230 6.70 59.38 6.79
C GLY A 230 5.25 59.82 6.60
N ALA A 231 4.39 59.40 7.53
CA ALA A 231 3.26 60.19 8.03
C ALA A 231 3.03 59.87 9.51
N CYS A 232 2.95 60.93 10.33
CA CYS A 232 2.83 60.88 11.79
C CYS A 232 1.64 60.04 12.30
N SER A 233 1.89 59.18 13.28
CA SER A 233 0.84 58.63 14.14
C SER A 233 0.44 59.66 15.21
N PRO A 234 -0.86 59.84 15.54
CA PRO A 234 -1.29 60.75 16.59
C PRO A 234 -0.87 60.23 17.98
N PRO A 235 -0.62 61.10 18.97
CA PRO A 235 -0.14 60.69 20.28
C PRO A 235 -1.23 59.96 21.07
N SER A 236 -0.81 58.94 21.81
CA SER A 236 -1.65 58.07 22.63
C SER A 236 -2.25 58.79 23.85
N PRO A 237 -3.52 58.51 24.24
CA PRO A 237 -4.07 59.00 25.49
C PRO A 237 -3.46 58.27 26.69
N LYS A 238 -3.22 59.03 27.76
CA LYS A 238 -2.48 58.64 28.97
C LYS A 238 -3.43 58.53 30.18
N ILE A 239 -3.12 57.56 31.07
CA ILE A 239 -3.41 57.52 32.53
C ILE A 239 -4.82 56.96 32.88
N ALA A 240 -5.05 56.08 33.87
CA ALA A 240 -4.44 55.96 35.20
C ALA A 240 -4.34 54.52 35.76
N HIS A 241 -3.28 54.30 36.54
CA HIS A 241 -3.14 53.24 37.53
C HIS A 241 -4.11 53.42 38.71
N PHE A 242 -4.60 52.33 39.29
CA PHE A 242 -4.78 52.24 40.74
C PHE A 242 -4.38 50.86 41.26
N ASN A 243 -3.73 50.90 42.43
CA ASN A 243 -3.13 49.80 43.17
C ASN A 243 -4.16 48.85 43.80
N THR A 244 -3.69 47.61 44.00
CA THR A 244 -4.00 46.50 44.96
C THR A 244 -4.76 46.84 46.28
N PRO A 245 -5.11 45.88 47.19
CA PRO A 245 -5.01 44.38 47.22
C PRO A 245 -6.26 43.66 47.86
N ILE A 246 -6.12 42.34 48.10
CA ILE A 246 -6.52 41.57 49.33
C ILE A 246 -7.41 40.32 49.08
N SER A 247 -6.77 39.15 49.22
CA SER A 247 -7.09 38.01 50.10
C SER A 247 -8.56 37.60 50.38
N GLN A 248 -8.91 36.34 50.12
CA GLN A 248 -9.09 35.27 51.16
C GLN A 248 -9.81 34.02 50.59
N LYS A 249 -9.07 32.90 50.56
CA LYS A 249 -9.37 31.49 50.94
C LYS A 249 -10.75 30.80 50.68
N PRO A 250 -10.75 29.44 50.70
CA PRO A 250 -11.65 28.58 49.91
C PRO A 250 -12.91 28.13 50.66
N LYS A 251 -13.87 27.55 49.94
CA LYS A 251 -14.90 26.68 50.51
C LYS A 251 -14.94 25.34 49.78
N ASN A 252 -14.58 24.29 50.54
CA ASN A 252 -15.13 22.96 50.36
C ASN A 252 -16.64 23.01 50.62
N PHE A 253 -17.41 22.24 49.85
CA PHE A 253 -18.61 21.56 50.36
C PHE A 253 -18.77 20.24 49.61
N ASN A 254 -18.68 19.14 50.36
CA ASN A 254 -19.26 17.85 50.00
C ASN A 254 -20.78 17.89 50.20
N ASP A 255 -21.45 16.90 49.58
CA ASP A 255 -22.67 16.18 49.99
C ASP A 255 -23.76 16.22 48.91
N PHE A 256 -23.82 15.16 48.08
CA PHE A 256 -24.78 14.05 48.14
C PHE A 256 -24.48 13.02 47.02
#